data_AF-A0A229R8L9-F1
#
_entry.id   AF-A0A229R8L9-F1
#
_cell.length_a   1.000
_cell.length_b   1.000
_cell.length_c   1.000
_cell.angle_alpha   90.00
_cell.angle_beta   90.00
_cell.angle_gamma   90.00
#
_symmetry.space_group_name_H-M   'P 1'
#
loop_
_entity.id
_entity.type
_entity.pdbx_description
1 polymer ?
#
loop_
_entity_poly.entity_id
_entity_poly.type
_entity_poly.pdbx_seq_one_letter_code
_entity_poly.pdbx_strand_id
1 'polypeptide(L)'
;MTISDWKRAIYALLVLPGFLGGAKVQRGLARRWLGREGGGRARFVVAFGPSAVAFLLAFLLLYLVGRIATYGLFWSGDDPEGTWGGPTLAGAWIVHFFVAAGMSVPIFLALRPLTALQARLLGCSAVRAH
;
A
#
# COMPACT_ATOMS: atom_id res chain seq x y z
N MET A 1 -3.91 -11.33 6.37
CA MET A 1 -2.97 -10.20 6.24
C MET A 1 -1.99 -10.27 7.39
N THR A 2 -0.70 -10.03 7.15
CA THR A 2 0.34 -10.10 8.18
C THR A 2 0.93 -8.72 8.45
N ILE A 3 1.67 -8.57 9.56
CA ILE A 3 2.40 -7.32 9.84
C ILE A 3 3.40 -6.97 8.72
N SER A 4 3.93 -7.97 8.02
CA SER A 4 4.82 -7.80 6.88
C SER A 4 4.12 -7.20 5.66
N ASP A 5 2.82 -7.46 5.48
CA ASP A 5 2.04 -6.90 4.38
C ASP A 5 1.81 -5.38 4.60
N TRP A 6 1.53 -4.97 5.85
CA TRP A 6 1.43 -3.56 6.22
C TRP A 6 2.76 -2.80 6.07
N LYS A 7 3.88 -3.40 6.46
CA LYS A 7 5.22 -2.82 6.22
C LYS A 7 5.47 -2.55 4.74
N ARG A 8 5.00 -3.42 3.84
CA ARG A 8 5.10 -3.22 2.38
C ARG A 8 4.24 -2.07 1.89
N ALA A 9 3.02 -1.92 2.40
CA ALA A 9 2.15 -0.79 2.06
C ALA A 9 2.78 0.55 2.49
N ILE A 10 3.29 0.63 3.72
CA ILE A 10 4.01 1.83 4.21
C ILE A 10 5.24 2.11 3.35
N TYR A 11 6.05 1.09 3.06
CA TYR A 11 7.19 1.24 2.16
C TYR A 11 6.77 1.78 0.78
N ALA A 12 5.70 1.24 0.18
CA ALA A 12 5.20 1.65 -1.12
C ALA A 12 4.71 3.10 -1.15
N LEU A 13 4.13 3.59 -0.05
CA LEU A 13 3.76 5.01 0.09
C LEU A 13 4.98 5.92 0.17
N LEU A 14 6.05 5.48 0.83
CA LEU A 14 7.23 6.31 1.09
C LEU A 14 8.27 6.25 -0.04
N VAL A 15 8.32 5.17 -0.81
CA VAL A 15 9.38 4.96 -1.82
C VAL A 15 9.29 5.99 -2.96
N LEU A 16 8.08 6.40 -3.34
CA LEU A 16 7.87 7.36 -4.41
C LEU A 16 8.32 8.78 -4.01
N PRO A 17 7.87 9.38 -2.88
CA PRO A 17 8.48 10.60 -2.35
C PRO A 17 9.98 10.45 -2.09
N GLY A 18 10.43 9.25 -1.69
CA GLY A 18 11.83 8.93 -1.48
C GLY A 18 12.70 9.04 -2.74
N PHE A 19 12.13 9.08 -3.95
CA PHE A 19 12.90 9.40 -5.17
C PHE A 19 13.55 10.79 -5.10
N LEU A 20 12.90 11.76 -4.44
CA LEU A 20 13.44 13.11 -4.25
C LEU A 20 14.71 13.09 -3.37
N GLY A 21 14.80 12.13 -2.45
CA GLY A 21 15.97 11.93 -1.58
C GLY A 21 17.05 11.01 -2.18
N GLY A 22 16.85 10.52 -3.40
CA GLY A 22 17.81 9.71 -4.15
C GLY A 22 18.13 8.34 -3.54
N ALA A 23 19.27 7.78 -3.96
CA ALA A 23 19.67 6.40 -3.73
C ALA A 23 19.73 5.97 -2.26
N LYS A 24 20.30 6.84 -1.43
CA LYS A 24 20.55 6.57 -0.03
C LYS A 24 19.24 6.46 0.75
N VAL A 25 18.30 7.36 0.49
CA VAL A 25 16.97 7.37 1.14
C VAL A 25 16.18 6.12 0.75
N GLN A 26 16.13 5.78 -0.55
CA GLN A 26 15.38 4.60 -0.99
C GLN A 26 15.95 3.28 -0.42
N ARG A 27 17.28 3.15 -0.35
CA ARG A 27 17.92 1.99 0.30
C ARG A 27 17.65 1.95 1.81
N GLY A 28 17.64 3.10 2.47
CA GLY A 28 17.27 3.21 3.89
C GLY A 28 15.83 2.75 4.15
N LEU A 29 14.90 3.17 3.30
CA LEU A 29 13.50 2.72 3.34
C LEU A 29 13.38 1.21 3.11
N ALA A 30 14.08 0.67 2.11
CA ALA A 30 14.08 -0.76 1.83
C ALA A 30 14.66 -1.57 2.99
N ARG A 31 15.70 -1.07 3.65
CA ARG A 31 16.27 -1.69 4.85
C ARG A 31 15.28 -1.68 6.01
N ARG A 32 14.75 -0.50 6.34
CA ARG A 32 13.86 -0.29 7.49
C ARG A 32 12.56 -1.09 7.38
N TRP A 33 11.93 -1.08 6.22
CA TRP A 33 10.57 -1.59 6.05
C TRP A 33 10.50 -2.95 5.38
N LEU A 34 11.47 -3.30 4.52
CA LEU A 34 11.50 -4.60 3.84
C LEU A 34 12.59 -5.55 4.35
N GLY A 35 13.47 -5.10 5.25
CA GLY A 35 14.61 -5.91 5.70
C GLY A 35 15.58 -6.25 4.57
N ARG A 36 15.79 -5.30 3.63
CA ARG A 36 16.67 -5.50 2.46
C ARG A 36 17.87 -4.55 2.48
N GLU A 37 19.05 -5.09 2.21
CA GLU A 37 20.30 -4.34 2.22
C GLU A 37 20.79 -4.04 0.81
N GLY A 38 21.22 -2.81 0.58
CA GLY A 38 21.78 -2.37 -0.69
C GLY A 38 23.27 -2.71 -0.80
N GLY A 39 23.65 -3.35 -1.90
CA GLY A 39 25.05 -3.64 -2.25
C GLY A 39 25.34 -3.62 -3.75
N GLY A 40 24.30 -3.59 -4.60
CA GLY A 40 24.44 -3.60 -6.06
C GLY A 40 24.25 -2.22 -6.72
N ARG A 41 24.49 -2.18 -8.03
CA ARG A 41 24.20 -1.00 -8.87
C ARG A 41 22.68 -0.78 -8.97
N ALA A 42 22.23 0.40 -8.55
CA ALA A 42 20.81 0.74 -8.56
C ALA A 42 20.37 1.31 -9.93
N ARG A 43 19.15 0.95 -10.35
CA ARG A 43 18.49 1.35 -11.60
C ARG A 43 17.28 2.24 -11.28
N PHE A 44 17.53 3.45 -10.77
CA PHE A 44 16.49 4.36 -10.26
C PHE A 44 15.40 4.67 -11.26
N VAL A 45 15.79 5.09 -12.47
CA VAL A 45 14.83 5.46 -13.54
C VAL A 45 13.88 4.29 -13.84
N VAL A 46 14.40 3.07 -13.87
CA VAL A 46 13.60 1.85 -14.12
C VAL A 46 12.72 1.50 -12.92
N ALA A 47 13.18 1.79 -11.70
CA ALA A 47 12.40 1.55 -10.49
C ALA A 47 11.18 2.48 -10.35
N PHE A 48 11.15 3.61 -11.06
CA PHE A 48 10.07 4.60 -10.96
C PHE A 48 8.70 4.02 -11.32
N GLY A 49 8.58 3.31 -12.44
CA GLY A 49 7.31 2.74 -12.89
C GLY A 49 6.67 1.81 -11.85
N PRO A 50 7.38 0.76 -11.40
CA PRO A 50 6.90 -0.10 -10.31
C PRO A 50 6.62 0.67 -9.01
N SER A 51 7.39 1.72 -8.70
CA SER A 51 7.16 2.60 -7.54
C SER A 51 5.88 3.42 -7.64
N ALA A 52 5.56 3.98 -8.80
CA ALA A 52 4.31 4.71 -9.02
C ALA A 52 3.10 3.78 -8.86
N VAL A 53 3.14 2.59 -9.47
CA VAL A 53 2.05 1.60 -9.35
C VAL A 53 1.86 1.16 -7.89
N ALA A 54 2.94 0.82 -7.20
CA ALA A 54 2.85 0.41 -5.79
C ALA A 54 2.34 1.55 -4.89
N PHE A 55 2.74 2.79 -5.16
CA PHE A 55 2.25 3.96 -4.45
C PHE A 55 0.74 4.11 -4.61
N LEU A 56 0.22 4.05 -5.84
CA LEU A 56 -1.23 4.17 -6.10
C LEU A 56 -2.03 3.06 -5.42
N LEU A 57 -1.52 1.82 -5.44
CA LEU A 57 -2.16 0.69 -4.76
C LEU A 57 -2.15 0.87 -3.23
N ALA A 58 -1.04 1.30 -2.65
CA ALA A 58 -0.95 1.52 -1.22
C ALA A 58 -1.77 2.75 -0.76
N PHE A 59 -1.87 3.77 -1.62
CA PHE A 59 -2.73 4.93 -1.39
C PHE A 59 -4.21 4.53 -1.43
N LEU A 60 -4.63 3.76 -2.44
CA LEU A 60 -5.97 3.19 -2.52
C LEU A 60 -6.29 2.34 -1.29
N LEU A 61 -5.35 1.50 -0.84
CA LEU A 61 -5.52 0.71 0.38
C LEU A 61 -5.77 1.59 1.61
N LEU A 62 -4.96 2.64 1.82
CA LEU A 62 -5.18 3.57 2.93
C LEU A 62 -6.49 4.34 2.79
N TYR A 63 -6.87 4.73 1.57
CA TYR A 63 -8.17 5.34 1.31
C TYR A 63 -9.31 4.41 1.70
N LEU A 64 -9.27 3.14 1.31
CA LEU A 64 -10.31 2.15 1.66
C LEU A 64 -10.42 1.98 3.19
N VAL A 65 -9.28 1.83 3.86
CA VAL A 65 -9.23 1.67 5.33
C VAL A 65 -9.77 2.92 6.02
N GLY A 66 -9.31 4.10 5.60
CA GLY A 66 -9.79 5.37 6.12
C GLY A 66 -11.27 5.56 5.87
N ARG A 67 -11.75 5.29 4.65
CA ARG A 67 -13.16 5.44 4.25
C ARG A 67 -14.08 4.57 5.10
N ILE A 68 -13.69 3.35 5.41
CA ILE A 68 -14.46 2.45 6.28
C ILE A 68 -14.40 2.89 7.75
N ALA A 69 -13.22 3.30 8.22
CA ALA A 69 -13.04 3.78 9.59
C ALA A 69 -13.83 5.06 9.88
N THR A 70 -13.96 5.95 8.88
CA THR A 70 -14.66 7.22 9.01
C THR A 70 -16.04 7.21 8.36
N TYR A 71 -16.54 6.05 7.93
CA TYR A 71 -17.74 5.96 7.10
C TYR A 71 -18.94 6.67 7.70
N GLY A 72 -19.22 6.42 8.98
CA GLY A 72 -20.35 7.01 9.71
C GLY A 72 -20.25 8.52 9.91
N LEU A 73 -19.05 9.11 9.88
CA LEU A 73 -18.86 10.56 9.98
C LEU A 73 -19.33 11.29 8.72
N PHE A 74 -19.35 10.60 7.58
CA PHE A 74 -19.72 11.14 6.28
C PHE A 74 -21.00 10.51 5.74
N TRP A 75 -21.80 9.86 6.60
CA TRP A 75 -23.09 9.33 6.23
C TRP A 75 -24.15 10.42 6.36
N SER A 76 -24.70 10.86 5.24
CA SER A 76 -25.90 11.70 5.17
C SER A 76 -27.05 10.80 4.73
N GLY A 77 -28.03 10.56 5.62
CA GLY A 77 -29.19 9.72 5.34
C GLY A 77 -30.20 10.33 4.36
N ASP A 78 -29.75 11.26 3.53
CA ASP A 78 -30.59 12.09 2.65
C ASP A 78 -31.00 11.35 1.36
N ASP A 79 -30.36 10.21 1.06
CA ASP A 79 -30.79 9.28 0.00
C ASP A 79 -30.57 7.80 0.43
N PRO A 80 -31.46 7.26 1.28
CA PRO A 80 -31.34 5.88 1.79
C PRO A 80 -31.62 4.82 0.72
N GLU A 81 -32.42 5.18 -0.29
CA GLU A 81 -32.89 4.24 -1.33
C GLU A 81 -31.80 3.95 -2.38
N GLY A 82 -30.90 4.91 -2.63
CA GLY A 82 -29.74 4.72 -3.51
C GLY A 82 -28.57 3.95 -2.87
N THR A 83 -28.56 3.75 -1.54
CA THR A 83 -27.41 3.16 -0.84
C THR A 83 -27.36 1.63 -0.87
N TRP A 84 -26.25 1.09 -1.36
CA TRP A 84 -25.97 -0.34 -1.30
C TRP A 84 -25.83 -0.77 0.17
N GLY A 85 -26.65 -1.73 0.59
CA GLY A 85 -26.76 -2.17 1.99
C GLY A 85 -28.03 -1.68 2.72
N GLY A 86 -28.92 -0.96 2.02
CA GLY A 86 -30.22 -0.54 2.53
C GLY A 86 -30.17 0.77 3.31
N PRO A 87 -31.31 1.20 3.87
CA PRO A 87 -31.50 2.58 4.36
C PRO A 87 -30.79 2.87 5.69
N THR A 88 -30.12 1.88 6.27
CA THR A 88 -29.47 2.02 7.58
C THR A 88 -27.98 2.22 7.41
N LEU A 89 -27.40 3.08 8.26
CA LEU A 89 -25.95 3.26 8.33
C LEU A 89 -25.22 1.92 8.51
N ALA A 90 -25.74 1.04 9.38
CA ALA A 90 -25.14 -0.25 9.65
C ALA A 90 -25.12 -1.16 8.41
N GLY A 91 -26.25 -1.27 7.71
CA GLY A 91 -26.35 -2.09 6.50
C GLY A 91 -25.44 -1.59 5.38
N ALA A 92 -25.42 -0.27 5.14
CA ALA A 92 -24.53 0.32 4.16
C ALA A 92 -23.06 0.15 4.53
N TRP A 93 -22.71 0.36 5.80
CA TRP A 93 -21.35 0.14 6.30
C TRP A 93 -20.88 -1.30 6.07
N ILE A 94 -21.72 -2.30 6.36
CA ILE A 94 -21.39 -3.72 6.20
C ILE A 94 -21.03 -4.03 4.73
N VAL A 95 -21.84 -3.56 3.78
CA VAL A 95 -21.58 -3.80 2.36
C VAL A 95 -20.25 -3.17 1.94
N HIS A 96 -20.03 -1.91 2.30
CA HIS A 96 -18.78 -1.22 1.95
C HIS A 96 -17.57 -1.84 2.64
N PHE A 97 -17.71 -2.31 3.88
CA PHE A 97 -16.67 -3.03 4.61
C PHE A 97 -16.23 -4.27 3.83
N PHE A 98 -17.17 -5.08 3.36
CA PHE A 98 -16.84 -6.28 2.58
C PHE A 98 -16.25 -5.96 1.21
N VAL A 99 -16.70 -4.91 0.54
CA VAL A 99 -16.07 -4.43 -0.71
C VAL A 99 -14.63 -3.99 -0.45
N ALA A 100 -14.41 -3.16 0.57
CA ALA A 100 -13.08 -2.67 0.94
C ALA A 100 -12.16 -3.84 1.34
N ALA A 101 -12.66 -4.80 2.12
CA ALA A 101 -11.91 -6.00 2.50
C ALA A 101 -11.57 -6.85 1.27
N GLY A 102 -12.54 -7.09 0.39
CA GLY A 102 -12.39 -7.84 -0.85
C GLY A 102 -11.38 -7.22 -1.81
N MET A 103 -11.31 -5.89 -1.90
CA MET A 103 -10.31 -5.16 -2.68
C MET A 103 -8.93 -5.11 -1.99
N SER A 104 -8.89 -5.05 -0.66
CA SER A 104 -7.63 -4.96 0.10
C SER A 104 -6.77 -6.22 -0.07
N VAL A 105 -7.39 -7.40 -0.13
CA VAL A 105 -6.68 -8.68 -0.31
C VAL A 105 -5.83 -8.71 -1.58
N PRO A 106 -6.36 -8.49 -2.81
CA PRO A 106 -5.56 -8.48 -4.02
C PRO A 106 -4.53 -7.34 -4.03
N ILE A 107 -4.81 -6.19 -3.40
CA ILE A 107 -3.81 -5.12 -3.25
C ILE A 107 -2.59 -5.61 -2.46
N PHE A 108 -2.79 -6.23 -1.29
CA PHE A 108 -1.68 -6.79 -0.52
C PHE A 108 -0.91 -7.86 -1.29
N LEU A 109 -1.61 -8.71 -2.04
CA LEU A 109 -0.98 -9.72 -2.89
C LEU A 109 -0.13 -9.07 -3.99
N ALA A 110 -0.61 -8.02 -4.65
CA ALA A 110 0.11 -7.28 -5.70
C ALA A 110 1.33 -6.51 -5.15
N LEU A 111 1.26 -5.98 -3.93
CA LEU A 111 2.37 -5.26 -3.30
C LEU A 111 3.58 -6.17 -3.02
N ARG A 112 3.39 -7.48 -2.83
CA ARG A 112 4.49 -8.43 -2.58
C ARG A 112 5.51 -8.49 -3.73
N PRO A 113 5.13 -8.85 -4.98
CA PRO A 113 6.06 -8.86 -6.10
C PRO A 113 6.54 -7.46 -6.49
N LEU A 114 5.70 -6.42 -6.38
CA LEU A 114 6.10 -5.05 -6.71
C LEU A 114 7.22 -4.53 -5.80
N THR A 115 7.09 -4.70 -4.48
CA THR A 115 8.13 -4.30 -3.52
C THR A 115 9.37 -5.19 -3.58
N ALA A 116 9.23 -6.45 -4.03
CA ALA A 116 10.37 -7.30 -4.37
C ALA A 116 11.12 -6.78 -5.61
N LEU A 117 10.41 -6.47 -6.68
CA LEU A 117 10.97 -5.92 -7.91
C LEU A 117 11.68 -4.59 -7.66
N GLN A 118 11.06 -3.67 -6.93
CA GLN A 118 11.65 -2.38 -6.55
C GLN A 118 12.98 -2.58 -5.81
N ALA A 119 13.00 -3.42 -4.76
CA ALA A 119 14.23 -3.65 -4.02
C ALA A 119 15.34 -4.27 -4.91
N ARG A 120 14.98 -5.19 -5.80
CA ARG A 120 15.93 -5.76 -6.77
C ARG A 120 16.49 -4.69 -7.72
N LEU A 121 15.64 -3.81 -8.24
CA LEU A 121 16.06 -2.68 -9.10
C LEU A 121 16.95 -1.68 -8.36
N LEU A 122 16.77 -1.53 -7.05
CA LEU A 122 17.63 -0.70 -6.19
C LEU A 122 18.95 -1.37 -5.80
N GLY A 123 19.21 -2.58 -6.30
CA GLY A 123 20.40 -3.36 -5.98
C GLY A 123 20.39 -3.88 -4.54
N CYS A 124 19.20 -4.12 -3.98
CA CYS A 124 19.02 -4.64 -2.63
C CYS A 124 18.76 -6.15 -2.62
N SER A 125 19.35 -6.83 -1.64
CA SER A 125 19.19 -8.26 -1.37
C SER A 125 18.60 -8.49 0.02
N ALA A 126 18.08 -9.68 0.29
CA ALA A 126 17.66 -10.04 1.65
C ALA A 126 18.87 -10.00 2.60
N VAL A 127 18.65 -9.50 3.83
CA VAL A 127 19.65 -9.61 4.90
C VAL A 127 19.90 -11.09 5.17
N ARG A 128 21.16 -11.53 5.09
CA ARG A 128 21.54 -12.86 5.59
C ARG A 128 21.56 -12.78 7.11
N ALA A 129 20.79 -13.63 7.78
CA ALA A 129 20.99 -13.85 9.21
C ALA A 129 22.34 -14.56 9.39
N HIS A 130 23.24 -13.94 10.12
CA HIS A 130 24.49 -14.54 10.60
C HIS A 130 24.24 -15.24 11.93
#